data_AF-A0A376KQ10-F1
#
_entry.id   AF-A0A376KQ10-F1
#
_cell.length_a   1.000
_cell.length_b   1.000
_cell.length_c   1.000
_cell.angle_alpha   90.00
_cell.angle_beta   90.00
_cell.angle_gamma   90.00
#
_symmetry.space_group_name_H-M   'P 1'
#
loop_
_entity.id
_entity.type
_entity.pdbx_description
1 polymer ?
#
loop_
_entity_poly.entity_id
_entity_poly.type
_entity_poly.pdbx_seq_one_letter_code
_entity_poly.pdbx_strand_id
1 'polypeptide(L)'
;MSESPRVIFDVAHNPHAAEYLTGRMKALPKNGRVLAVIGMLHDKDIAGTLAWLKSVVDDWYCAPLEGPRGATAEQLLEHLGNGKSFDSVAQAWDAAMADAKAEDTVLVCGSFHTVAHVMEVIDARRSGGK
;
A
#
# COMPACT_ATOMS: atom_id res chain seq x y z
N MET A 1 21.75 -8.44 8.19
CA MET A 1 20.40 -8.98 8.45
C MET A 1 19.47 -8.26 7.50
N SER A 2 18.72 -8.98 6.67
CA SER A 2 17.73 -8.34 5.78
C SER A 2 16.61 -7.75 6.65
N GLU A 3 16.20 -6.52 6.38
CA GLU A 3 14.98 -5.95 7.00
C GLU A 3 13.82 -6.91 6.73
N SER A 4 13.19 -7.36 7.82
CA SER A 4 12.10 -8.34 7.81
C SER A 4 10.92 -7.72 8.58
N PRO A 5 9.72 -7.60 8.00
CA PRO A 5 9.32 -8.01 6.64
C PRO A 5 10.04 -7.23 5.53
N ARG A 6 9.98 -7.75 4.30
CA ARG A 6 10.40 -6.98 3.12
C ARG A 6 9.43 -5.81 2.93
N VAL A 7 9.94 -4.58 2.78
CA VAL A 7 9.12 -3.40 2.48
C VAL A 7 9.43 -2.90 1.07
N ILE A 8 8.40 -2.64 0.26
CA ILE A 8 8.52 -2.11 -1.10
C ILE A 8 7.68 -0.83 -1.20
N PHE A 9 8.30 0.23 -1.73
CA PHE A 9 7.63 1.50 -2.02
C PHE A 9 7.53 1.68 -3.54
N ASP A 10 6.34 1.97 -4.04
CA ASP A 10 6.11 2.27 -5.46
C ASP A 10 4.98 3.29 -5.62
N VAL A 11 5.15 4.30 -6.48
CA VAL A 11 4.17 5.38 -6.68
C VAL A 11 3.16 5.10 -7.79
N ALA A 12 3.06 3.86 -8.26
CA ALA A 12 2.08 3.43 -9.25
C ALA A 12 0.65 3.84 -8.86
N HIS A 13 -0.01 4.58 -9.75
CA HIS A 13 -1.31 5.21 -9.51
C HIS A 13 -2.21 5.17 -10.77
N ASN A 14 -1.85 4.36 -11.76
CA ASN A 14 -2.60 4.14 -12.99
C ASN A 14 -2.43 2.68 -13.46
N PRO A 15 -3.31 2.17 -14.35
CA PRO A 15 -3.30 0.76 -14.75
C PRO A 15 -1.98 0.29 -15.38
N HIS A 16 -1.34 1.11 -16.21
CA HIS A 16 -0.07 0.75 -16.87
C HIS A 16 1.08 0.61 -15.85
N ALA A 17 1.18 1.55 -14.89
CA ALA A 17 2.15 1.44 -13.81
C ALA A 17 1.87 0.24 -12.89
N ALA A 18 0.59 -0.04 -12.62
CA ALA A 18 0.15 -1.16 -11.82
C ALA A 18 0.43 -2.53 -12.48
N GLU A 19 0.26 -2.63 -13.80
CA GLU A 19 0.66 -3.80 -14.58
C GLU A 19 2.17 -4.06 -14.44
N TYR A 20 2.99 -3.02 -14.63
CA TYR A 20 4.43 -3.14 -14.48
C TYR A 20 4.82 -3.57 -13.06
N LEU A 21 4.27 -2.91 -12.04
CA LEU A 21 4.49 -3.28 -10.63
C LEU A 21 4.07 -4.73 -10.35
N THR A 22 2.93 -5.16 -10.87
CA THR A 22 2.44 -6.54 -10.75
C THR A 22 3.45 -7.53 -11.36
N GLY A 23 4.00 -7.22 -12.53
CA GLY A 23 5.05 -8.04 -13.16
C GLY A 23 6.31 -8.13 -12.29
N ARG A 24 6.74 -7.00 -11.70
CA ARG A 24 7.87 -6.96 -10.77
C ARG A 24 7.61 -7.79 -9.52
N MET A 25 6.41 -7.71 -8.94
CA MET A 25 6.01 -8.48 -7.77
C MET A 25 5.99 -10.00 -8.05
N LYS A 26 5.48 -10.42 -9.23
CA LYS A 26 5.47 -11.83 -9.65
C LYS A 26 6.87 -12.41 -9.87
N ALA A 27 7.86 -11.58 -10.19
CA ALA A 27 9.25 -12.00 -10.36
C ALA A 27 10.01 -12.17 -9.03
N LEU A 28 9.46 -11.69 -7.91
CA LEU A 28 10.06 -11.86 -6.59
C LEU A 28 9.72 -13.25 -6.02
N PRO A 29 10.62 -13.87 -5.23
CA PRO A 29 10.27 -15.06 -4.47
C PRO A 29 9.09 -14.78 -3.54
N LYS A 30 7.98 -15.52 -3.73
CA LYS A 30 6.78 -15.43 -2.88
C LYS A 30 6.90 -16.43 -1.73
N ASN A 31 7.49 -15.99 -0.62
CA ASN A 31 7.68 -16.80 0.59
C ASN A 31 6.56 -16.60 1.63
N GLY A 32 5.78 -15.53 1.50
CA GLY A 32 4.69 -15.15 2.40
C GLY A 32 3.62 -14.36 1.65
N ARG A 33 2.77 -13.65 2.41
CA ARG A 33 1.70 -12.79 1.90
C ARG A 33 2.26 -11.45 1.40
N VAL A 34 1.51 -10.82 0.51
CA VAL A 34 1.69 -9.42 0.14
C VAL A 34 0.59 -8.59 0.80
N LEU A 35 0.98 -7.74 1.74
CA LEU A 35 0.09 -6.81 2.44
C LEU A 35 0.24 -5.43 1.79
N ALA A 36 -0.82 -4.89 1.18
CA ALA A 36 -0.76 -3.60 0.51
C ALA A 36 -1.32 -2.47 1.38
N VAL A 37 -0.48 -1.46 1.66
CA VAL A 37 -0.90 -0.17 2.21
C VAL A 37 -1.16 0.76 1.03
N ILE A 38 -2.41 1.16 0.84
CA ILE A 38 -2.83 1.87 -0.37
C ILE A 38 -3.73 3.06 -0.07
N GLY A 39 -3.39 4.17 -0.74
CA GLY A 39 -4.20 5.38 -0.86
C GLY A 39 -4.08 5.89 -2.29
N MET A 40 -5.18 6.37 -2.87
CA MET A 40 -5.21 6.87 -4.25
C MET A 40 -5.97 8.19 -4.34
N LEU A 41 -5.72 8.94 -5.42
CA LEU A 41 -6.52 10.12 -5.76
C LEU A 41 -7.73 9.69 -6.60
N HIS A 42 -8.90 10.28 -6.37
CA HIS A 42 -10.14 9.92 -7.06
C HIS A 42 -10.15 10.30 -8.55
N ASP A 43 -9.24 11.19 -8.98
CA ASP A 43 -9.06 11.58 -10.38
C ASP A 43 -8.30 10.53 -11.21
N LYS A 44 -7.86 9.44 -10.57
CA LYS A 44 -7.20 8.29 -11.20
C LYS A 44 -8.17 7.18 -11.50
N ASP A 45 -7.76 6.31 -12.42
CA ASP A 45 -8.43 5.03 -12.67
C ASP A 45 -8.10 4.05 -11.53
N ILE A 46 -8.83 4.19 -10.41
CA ILE A 46 -8.71 3.35 -9.22
C ILE A 46 -9.06 1.90 -9.58
N ALA A 47 -10.20 1.68 -10.23
CA ALA A 47 -10.67 0.33 -10.56
C ALA A 47 -9.66 -0.44 -11.42
N GLY A 48 -9.17 0.18 -12.50
CA GLY A 48 -8.18 -0.44 -13.39
C GLY A 48 -6.82 -0.65 -12.72
N THR A 49 -6.40 0.26 -11.84
CA THR A 49 -5.17 0.12 -11.05
C THR A 49 -5.27 -1.07 -10.09
N LEU A 50 -6.34 -1.13 -9.30
CA LEU A 50 -6.56 -2.20 -8.32
C LEU A 50 -6.76 -3.56 -8.99
N ALA A 51 -7.37 -3.62 -10.17
CA ALA A 51 -7.57 -4.88 -10.91
C ALA A 51 -6.26 -5.62 -11.19
N TRP A 52 -5.17 -4.91 -11.53
CA TRP A 52 -3.85 -5.51 -11.72
C TRP A 52 -3.26 -6.04 -10.41
N LEU A 53 -3.29 -5.19 -9.38
CA LEU A 53 -2.68 -5.47 -8.08
C LEU A 53 -3.38 -6.60 -7.33
N LYS A 54 -4.70 -6.82 -7.53
CA LYS A 54 -5.46 -7.96 -6.99
C LYS A 54 -4.84 -9.32 -7.31
N SER A 55 -4.06 -9.44 -8.38
CA SER A 55 -3.43 -10.72 -8.74
C SER A 55 -2.19 -11.06 -7.92
N VAL A 56 -1.68 -10.12 -7.11
CA VAL A 56 -0.46 -10.29 -6.31
C VAL A 56 -0.63 -9.92 -4.85
N VAL A 57 -1.57 -9.03 -4.52
CA VAL A 57 -1.88 -8.62 -3.14
C VAL A 57 -2.81 -9.62 -2.48
N ASP A 58 -2.44 -10.06 -1.27
CA ASP A 58 -3.22 -11.00 -0.48
C ASP A 58 -4.11 -10.27 0.56
N ASP A 59 -3.61 -9.18 1.18
CA ASP A 59 -4.33 -8.39 2.19
C ASP A 59 -4.26 -6.88 1.89
N TRP A 60 -5.38 -6.17 2.09
CA TRP A 60 -5.53 -4.75 1.75
C TRP A 60 -5.73 -3.85 2.97
N TYR A 61 -4.92 -2.79 3.06
CA TYR A 61 -4.94 -1.76 4.10
C TYR A 61 -5.18 -0.42 3.43
N CYS A 62 -6.45 -0.04 3.31
CA CYS A 62 -6.90 1.14 2.59
C CYS A 62 -6.93 2.35 3.52
N ALA A 63 -6.36 3.46 3.07
CA ALA A 63 -6.37 4.72 3.78
C ALA A 63 -6.85 5.86 2.87
N PRO A 64 -7.52 6.89 3.43
CA PRO A 64 -7.84 8.08 2.69
C PRO A 64 -6.56 8.88 2.38
N LEU A 65 -6.63 9.67 1.31
CA LEU A 65 -5.68 10.77 1.08
C LEU A 65 -6.33 12.11 1.42
N GLU A 66 -5.54 13.05 1.93
CA GLU A 66 -6.05 14.38 2.29
C GLU A 66 -6.34 15.26 1.06
N GLY A 67 -7.21 16.25 1.29
CA GLY A 67 -7.54 17.26 0.31
C GLY A 67 -8.64 16.85 -0.68
N PRO A 68 -9.07 17.78 -1.53
CA PRO A 68 -10.27 17.61 -2.36
C PRO A 68 -10.14 16.53 -3.42
N ARG A 69 -8.94 15.99 -3.68
CA ARG A 69 -8.70 14.94 -4.68
C ARG A 69 -8.46 13.55 -4.09
N GLY A 70 -8.35 13.45 -2.77
CA GLY A 70 -8.15 12.16 -2.12
C GLY A 70 -9.39 11.29 -2.24
N ALA A 71 -9.19 10.02 -2.59
CA ALA A 71 -10.23 9.02 -2.41
C ALA A 71 -10.30 8.61 -0.93
N THR A 72 -11.49 8.24 -0.45
CA THR A 72 -11.65 7.64 0.88
C THR A 72 -11.23 6.17 0.87
N ALA A 73 -10.95 5.60 2.04
CA ALA A 73 -10.65 4.17 2.15
C ALA A 73 -11.82 3.30 1.65
N GLU A 74 -13.06 3.72 1.90
CA GLU A 74 -14.29 3.04 1.49
C GLU A 74 -14.41 3.00 -0.04
N GLN A 75 -14.09 4.08 -0.73
CA GLN A 75 -14.08 4.12 -2.20
C GLN A 75 -13.09 3.12 -2.81
N LEU A 76 -11.94 2.89 -2.16
CA LEU A 76 -11.01 1.84 -2.58
C LEU A 76 -11.61 0.45 -2.33
N LEU A 77 -12.23 0.24 -1.17
CA LEU A 77 -12.83 -1.04 -0.79
C LEU A 77 -14.02 -1.43 -1.68
N GLU A 78 -14.80 -0.46 -2.18
CA GLU A 78 -15.87 -0.71 -3.16
C GLU A 78 -15.34 -1.45 -4.40
N HIS A 79 -14.13 -1.14 -4.84
CA HIS A 79 -13.49 -1.82 -5.95
C HIS A 79 -12.80 -3.12 -5.57
N LEU A 80 -12.42 -3.31 -4.30
CA LEU A 80 -11.72 -4.51 -3.82
C LEU A 80 -12.69 -5.64 -3.44
N GLY A 81 -13.79 -5.31 -2.77
CA GLY A 81 -14.76 -6.24 -2.20
C GLY A 81 -14.37 -6.77 -0.81
N ASN A 82 -13.09 -6.67 -0.43
CA ASN A 82 -12.57 -7.00 0.90
C ASN A 82 -11.34 -6.15 1.23
N GLY A 83 -11.01 -6.07 2.52
CA GLY A 83 -9.89 -5.29 3.02
C GLY A 83 -10.23 -4.59 4.33
N LYS A 84 -9.28 -3.84 4.86
CA LYS A 84 -9.43 -3.03 6.07
C LYS A 84 -9.38 -1.55 5.67
N SER A 85 -10.33 -0.75 6.14
CA SER A 85 -10.26 0.71 6.08
C SER A 85 -9.61 1.27 7.35
N PHE A 86 -8.89 2.36 7.19
CA PHE A 86 -8.25 3.10 8.28
C PHE A 86 -8.45 4.58 8.08
N ASP A 87 -8.36 5.36 9.17
CA ASP A 87 -8.58 6.80 9.12
C ASP A 87 -7.39 7.56 8.53
N SER A 88 -6.22 6.93 8.43
CA SER A 88 -5.01 7.55 7.88
C SER A 88 -4.01 6.53 7.33
N VAL A 89 -3.11 7.01 6.46
CA VAL A 89 -2.00 6.20 5.92
C VAL A 89 -1.10 5.67 7.03
N ALA A 90 -0.89 6.45 8.09
CA ALA A 90 -0.09 6.04 9.25
C ALA A 90 -0.73 4.84 9.98
N GLN A 91 -2.04 4.88 10.21
CA GLN A 91 -2.77 3.76 10.84
C GLN A 91 -2.76 2.51 9.95
N ALA A 92 -2.99 2.66 8.64
CA ALA A 92 -2.93 1.55 7.70
C ALA A 92 -1.54 0.90 7.65
N TRP A 93 -0.49 1.72 7.65
CA TRP A 93 0.90 1.27 7.76
C TRP A 93 1.17 0.50 9.05
N ASP A 94 0.75 1.05 10.19
CA ASP A 94 0.97 0.43 11.49
C ASP A 94 0.27 -0.92 11.62
N ALA A 95 -0.97 -1.00 11.14
CA ALA A 95 -1.70 -2.25 11.12
C ALA A 95 -1.05 -3.28 10.17
N ALA A 96 -0.60 -2.87 8.98
CA ALA A 96 0.09 -3.77 8.06
C ALA A 96 1.39 -4.30 8.65
N MET A 97 2.18 -3.44 9.29
CA MET A 97 3.44 -3.83 9.93
C MET A 97 3.22 -4.71 11.18
N ALA A 98 2.14 -4.49 11.93
CA ALA A 98 1.77 -5.34 13.06
C ALA A 98 1.28 -6.73 12.62
N ASP A 99 0.58 -6.81 11.49
CA ASP A 99 0.06 -8.07 10.93
C ASP A 99 1.10 -8.85 10.11
N ALA A 100 2.15 -8.19 9.64
CA ALA A 100 3.18 -8.78 8.79
C ALA A 100 4.09 -9.75 9.55
N LYS A 101 4.35 -10.90 8.94
CA LYS A 101 5.38 -11.85 9.39
C LYS A 101 6.72 -11.57 8.70
N ALA A 102 7.80 -12.17 9.19
CA ALA A 102 9.14 -11.97 8.63
C ALA A 102 9.25 -12.37 7.14
N GLU A 103 8.49 -13.38 6.71
CA GLU A 103 8.43 -13.85 5.32
C GLU A 103 7.51 -13.03 4.40
N ASP A 104 6.67 -12.16 4.97
CA ASP A 104 5.70 -11.35 4.23
C ASP A 104 6.39 -10.17 3.52
N THR A 105 5.69 -9.59 2.55
CA THR A 105 6.06 -8.34 1.88
C THR A 105 5.00 -7.29 2.13
N VAL A 106 5.40 -6.13 2.65
CA VAL A 106 4.54 -4.95 2.77
C VAL A 106 4.79 -4.04 1.56
N LEU A 107 3.75 -3.83 0.76
CA LEU A 107 3.77 -2.98 -0.43
C LEU A 107 3.04 -1.66 -0.12
N VAL A 108 3.76 -0.54 -0.17
CA VAL A 108 3.18 0.80 -0.05
C VAL A 108 3.04 1.40 -1.44
N CYS A 109 1.80 1.63 -1.89
CA CYS A 109 1.55 2.10 -3.25
C CYS A 109 0.27 2.94 -3.43
N GLY A 110 -0.03 3.30 -4.68
CA GLY A 110 -1.28 3.98 -5.08
C GLY A 110 -1.13 5.49 -5.30
N SER A 111 -0.11 6.13 -4.71
CA SER A 111 0.14 7.57 -4.87
C SER A 111 1.51 7.98 -4.32
N PHE A 112 2.06 9.07 -4.84
CA PHE A 112 3.20 9.76 -4.22
C PHE A 112 2.89 10.16 -2.78
N HIS A 113 1.66 10.64 -2.50
CA HIS A 113 1.23 11.04 -1.15
C HIS A 113 1.26 9.87 -0.16
N THR A 114 0.80 8.69 -0.59
CA THR A 114 0.81 7.47 0.24
C THR A 114 2.23 7.10 0.63
N VAL A 115 3.15 7.05 -0.34
CA VAL A 115 4.56 6.73 -0.09
C VAL A 115 5.21 7.78 0.80
N ALA A 116 5.01 9.07 0.53
CA ALA A 116 5.57 10.17 1.31
C ALA A 116 5.14 10.10 2.79
N HIS A 117 3.84 9.90 3.06
CA HIS A 117 3.34 9.79 4.44
C HIS A 117 3.95 8.59 5.19
N VAL A 118 4.12 7.43 4.55
CA VAL A 118 4.79 6.30 5.22
C VAL A 118 6.25 6.61 5.51
N MET A 119 6.97 7.24 4.59
CA MET A 119 8.36 7.65 4.81
C MET A 119 8.48 8.62 6.00
N GLU A 120 7.57 9.59 6.11
CA GLU A 120 7.49 10.51 7.25
C GLU A 120 7.27 9.77 8.59
N VAL A 121 6.36 8.78 8.61
CA VAL A 121 6.13 7.94 9.80
C VAL A 121 7.39 7.18 10.21
N ILE A 122 8.12 6.63 9.24
CA ILE A 122 9.38 5.90 9.49
C ILE A 122 10.45 6.85 10.05
N ASP A 123 10.62 8.03 9.45
CA ASP A 123 11.63 9.01 9.87
C ASP A 123 11.33 9.63 11.23
N ALA A 124 10.05 9.90 11.53
CA ALA A 124 9.62 10.35 12.85
C ALA A 124 9.96 9.33 13.94
N ARG A 125 9.80 8.03 13.67
CA ARG A 125 10.16 6.95 14.61
C ARG A 125 11.66 6.81 14.83
N ARG A 126 12.45 7.00 13.78
CA ARG A 126 13.93 7.02 13.88
C ARG A 126 14.41 8.21 14.71
N SER A 127 13.71 9.35 14.62
CA SER A 127 14.09 10.59 15.30
C SER A 127 13.59 10.69 16.74
N GLY A 128 12.43 10.09 17.06
CA GLY A 128 11.83 10.07 18.40
C GLY A 128 12.29 8.90 19.28
N GLY A 129 13.04 7.94 18.75
CA GLY A 129 13.61 6.82 19.49
C GLY A 129 14.97 7.11 20.15
N LYS A 130 15.25 8.37 20.49
CA LYS A 130 16.51 8.81 21.11
C LYS A 130 16.28 9.34 22.52
#